data_AF-A0A432H2I2-F1
#
_entry.id   AF-A0A432H2I2-F1
#
_cell.length_a   1.000
_cell.length_b   1.000
_cell.length_c   1.000
_cell.angle_alpha   90.00
_cell.angle_beta   90.00
_cell.angle_gamma   90.00
#
_symmetry.space_group_name_H-M   'P 1'
#
loop_
_entity.id
_entity.type
_entity.pdbx_description
1 polymer ?
#
loop_
_entity_poly.entity_id
_entity_poly.type
_entity_poly.pdbx_seq_one_letter_code
_entity_poly.pdbx_strand_id
1 'polypeptide(L)'
;MKGPRGIAPGVSPQLRSSSQTPRGRHSLGREYRMIFKLIPNCSGDSSFDGTHSNERRRDVGFTLIELMIVVAIIAVLSTLVTKMIQQAMRKAEEAQAANDISSLKNALEMYNRDEGVYPGWNLQVGDPEDFNGFPAMYENIAGERPPQGRGGKNSPYIELDTDMIVIVDEDFDDEYKVVGRDDLYDPDVEKFYFDPWKSPYIYRENKSKRVKEDWMIRRSGYDLWSAGRDGENEACFGIPEEGEEYDDIGNW
;
A
#
# COMPACT_ATOMS: atom_id res chain seq x y z
N MET A 1 -9.86 -3.29 70.47
CA MET A 1 -8.93 -2.97 69.36
C MET A 1 -9.56 -1.86 68.54
N LYS A 2 -8.76 -0.83 68.19
CA LYS A 2 -9.18 0.46 67.62
C LYS A 2 -10.00 0.33 66.33
N GLY A 3 -10.99 1.21 66.19
CA GLY A 3 -11.98 1.26 65.11
C GLY A 3 -11.48 1.75 63.74
N PRO A 4 -12.41 1.89 62.77
CA PRO A 4 -12.12 2.11 61.36
C PRO A 4 -11.81 3.59 61.06
N ARG A 5 -10.95 3.86 60.08
CA ARG A 5 -10.73 5.22 59.56
C ARG A 5 -11.52 5.40 58.26
N GLY A 6 -12.37 6.41 58.26
CA GLY A 6 -13.23 6.78 57.14
C GLY A 6 -12.54 7.64 56.08
N ILE A 7 -13.09 7.52 54.87
CA ILE A 7 -13.55 8.55 53.92
C ILE A 7 -12.90 9.94 54.01
N ALA A 8 -12.32 10.38 52.89
CA ALA A 8 -12.35 11.78 52.46
C ALA A 8 -12.75 11.85 50.96
N PRO A 9 -13.74 12.68 50.57
CA PRO A 9 -14.14 12.89 49.18
C PRO A 9 -13.49 14.14 48.58
N GLY A 10 -13.32 14.12 47.26
CA GLY A 10 -13.40 15.28 46.37
C GLY A 10 -12.25 16.27 46.37
N VAL A 11 -11.54 16.35 45.23
CA VAL A 11 -11.19 17.64 44.60
C VAL A 11 -11.13 17.42 43.08
N SER A 12 -12.11 17.92 42.35
CA SER A 12 -12.01 18.21 40.91
C SER A 12 -11.50 19.64 40.75
N PRO A 13 -10.50 19.91 39.90
CA PRO A 13 -10.26 21.25 39.40
C PRO A 13 -10.94 21.44 38.04
N GLN A 14 -11.96 22.29 38.04
CA GLN A 14 -12.59 22.88 36.86
C GLN A 14 -11.60 23.76 36.08
N LEU A 15 -11.69 23.65 34.75
CA LEU A 15 -11.49 24.67 33.71
C LEU A 15 -10.54 25.85 33.97
N ARG A 16 -9.49 25.94 33.13
CA ARG A 16 -8.97 27.23 32.68
C ARG A 16 -8.85 27.27 31.16
N SER A 17 -9.90 27.83 30.56
CA SER A 17 -9.83 28.54 29.30
C SER A 17 -8.79 29.66 29.42
N SER A 18 -7.81 29.66 28.52
CA SER A 18 -7.01 30.85 28.22
C SER A 18 -6.80 30.91 26.71
N SER A 19 -7.72 31.64 26.09
CA SER A 19 -7.47 32.42 24.90
C SER A 19 -6.23 33.29 25.10
N GLN A 20 -5.21 33.11 24.28
CA GLN A 20 -4.26 34.16 23.95
C GLN A 20 -3.52 33.84 22.66
N THR A 21 -3.96 34.53 21.60
CA THR A 21 -3.27 34.74 20.35
C THR A 21 -2.05 35.65 20.56
N PRO A 22 -0.88 35.32 20.00
CA PRO A 22 0.11 36.33 19.64
C PRO A 22 -0.05 36.68 18.16
N ARG A 23 -0.39 37.96 17.90
CA ARG A 23 -0.17 38.60 16.61
C ARG A 23 1.34 38.69 16.36
N GLY A 24 1.84 37.86 15.44
CA GLY A 24 3.17 37.96 14.86
C GLY A 24 3.05 38.34 13.39
N ARG A 25 2.98 39.65 13.14
CA ARG A 25 3.00 40.27 11.81
C ARG A 25 4.43 40.16 11.26
N HIS A 26 4.67 39.30 10.27
CA HIS A 26 5.76 39.49 9.31
C HIS A 26 5.23 39.26 7.90
N SER A 27 4.87 40.39 7.30
CA SER A 27 4.98 40.61 5.86
C SER A 27 6.34 40.11 5.36
N LEU A 28 6.33 39.41 4.24
CA LEU A 28 7.11 39.77 3.05
C LEU A 28 6.75 38.75 1.96
N GLY A 29 5.89 39.22 1.05
CA GLY A 29 5.61 38.53 -0.20
C GLY A 29 6.91 38.33 -0.97
N ARG A 30 7.18 37.07 -1.34
CA ARG A 30 8.05 36.79 -2.47
C ARG A 30 7.23 37.01 -3.73
N GLU A 31 7.18 38.26 -4.17
CA GLU A 31 6.80 38.58 -5.53
C GLU A 31 7.86 38.00 -6.47
N TYR A 32 7.43 37.13 -7.38
CA TYR A 32 8.20 36.71 -8.53
C TYR A 32 8.34 37.92 -9.45
N ARG A 33 9.42 38.67 -9.26
CA ARG A 33 9.77 39.82 -10.08
C ARG A 33 10.22 39.30 -11.45
N MET A 34 9.28 39.23 -12.39
CA MET A 34 9.60 39.12 -13.82
C MET A 34 10.57 40.26 -14.17
N ILE A 35 11.81 39.91 -14.50
CA ILE A 35 12.77 40.83 -15.09
C ILE A 35 12.33 41.02 -16.55
N PHE A 36 11.36 41.91 -16.76
CA PHE A 36 11.17 42.54 -18.06
C PHE A 36 12.31 43.54 -18.26
N LYS A 37 13.34 43.09 -18.95
CA LYS A 37 14.46 43.93 -19.38
C LYS A 37 13.93 44.85 -20.48
N LEU A 38 13.72 46.12 -20.13
CA LEU A 38 13.50 47.22 -21.06
C LEU A 38 14.65 47.24 -22.08
N ILE A 39 14.33 46.98 -23.34
CA ILE A 39 15.22 47.25 -24.48
C ILE A 39 14.90 48.67 -24.98
N PRO A 40 15.90 49.48 -25.36
CA PRO A 40 15.70 50.89 -25.67
C PRO A 40 14.91 51.08 -26.96
N ASN A 41 14.10 52.14 -26.94
CA ASN A 41 13.50 52.75 -28.12
C ASN A 41 14.63 53.44 -28.92
N CYS A 42 14.91 52.97 -30.13
CA CYS A 42 15.77 53.66 -31.08
C CYS A 42 14.92 54.17 -32.24
N SER A 43 14.65 55.47 -32.22
CA SER A 43 14.17 56.25 -33.36
C SER A 43 15.38 56.52 -34.27
N GLY A 44 15.34 56.08 -35.53
CA GLY A 44 16.44 56.24 -36.47
C GLY A 44 16.02 55.94 -37.90
N ASP A 45 16.03 57.01 -38.70
CA ASP A 45 15.50 57.17 -40.05
C ASP A 45 16.19 56.36 -41.16
N SER A 46 15.36 56.05 -42.17
CA SER A 46 15.59 56.08 -43.62
C SER A 46 16.76 55.32 -44.29
N SER A 47 16.35 54.58 -45.33
CA SER A 47 17.10 54.35 -46.59
C SER A 47 18.20 53.29 -46.57
N PHE A 48 17.82 52.05 -46.84
CA PHE A 48 18.70 51.11 -47.53
C PHE A 48 17.91 50.31 -48.57
N ASP A 49 18.08 50.71 -49.83
CA ASP A 49 17.66 50.00 -51.03
C ASP A 49 18.59 48.79 -51.20
N GLY A 50 18.06 47.62 -50.87
CA GLY A 50 18.70 46.33 -51.10
C GLY A 50 17.66 45.42 -51.70
N THR A 51 17.70 45.28 -53.02
CA THR A 51 16.91 44.34 -53.82
C THR A 51 16.82 42.98 -53.13
N HIS A 52 15.71 42.72 -52.44
CA HIS A 52 15.39 41.40 -51.93
C HIS A 52 15.09 40.50 -53.12
N SER A 53 16.10 39.77 -53.58
CA SER A 53 15.88 38.54 -54.33
C SER A 53 14.97 37.67 -53.47
N ASN A 54 13.71 37.61 -53.88
CA ASN A 54 12.64 36.83 -53.29
C ASN A 54 13.00 35.34 -53.43
N GLU A 55 13.91 34.87 -52.59
CA GLU A 55 14.04 33.46 -52.29
C GLU A 55 12.74 33.06 -51.61
N ARG A 56 11.78 32.65 -52.44
CA ARG A 56 10.58 31.96 -51.99
C ARG A 56 11.07 30.81 -51.12
N ARG A 57 11.01 30.98 -49.81
CA ARG A 57 11.04 29.86 -48.88
C ARG A 57 9.86 29.00 -49.32
N ARG A 58 10.18 27.89 -50.00
CA ARG A 58 9.19 26.89 -50.34
C ARG A 58 8.76 26.32 -48.99
N ASP A 59 7.64 26.80 -48.47
CA ASP A 59 6.94 26.09 -47.41
C ASP A 59 6.56 24.74 -48.00
N VAL A 60 7.33 23.73 -47.63
CA VAL A 60 7.11 22.34 -48.03
C VAL A 60 5.96 21.86 -47.15
N GLY A 61 4.74 21.91 -47.68
CA GLY A 61 3.57 21.37 -47.00
C GLY A 61 3.64 19.84 -46.89
N PHE A 62 3.26 19.30 -45.74
CA PHE A 62 3.12 17.85 -45.55
C PHE A 62 2.08 17.29 -46.51
N THR A 63 2.39 16.16 -47.14
CA THR A 63 1.43 15.45 -48.00
C THR A 63 0.51 14.58 -47.14
N LEU A 64 -0.75 14.44 -47.57
CA LEU A 64 -1.72 13.59 -46.85
C LEU A 64 -1.24 12.13 -46.76
N ILE A 65 -0.55 11.64 -47.81
CA ILE A 65 0.03 10.30 -47.84
C ILE A 65 1.16 10.13 -46.81
N GLU A 66 1.97 11.16 -46.59
CA GLU A 66 3.06 11.14 -45.61
C GLU A 66 2.52 11.03 -44.19
N LEU A 67 1.43 11.75 -43.89
CA LEU A 67 0.74 11.58 -42.61
C LEU A 67 0.06 10.20 -42.48
N MET A 68 -0.55 9.69 -43.56
CA MET A 68 -1.21 8.39 -43.55
C MET A 68 -0.24 7.24 -43.25
N ILE A 69 0.96 7.27 -43.83
CA ILE A 69 1.98 6.24 -43.58
C ILE A 69 2.46 6.31 -42.12
N VAL A 70 2.64 7.52 -41.57
CA VAL A 70 3.07 7.69 -40.17
C VAL A 70 2.05 7.10 -39.20
N VAL A 71 0.76 7.43 -39.35
CA VAL A 71 -0.27 6.88 -38.46
C VAL A 71 -0.44 5.36 -38.64
N ALA A 72 -0.23 4.85 -39.86
CA ALA A 72 -0.24 3.41 -40.11
C ALA A 72 0.90 2.69 -39.38
N ILE A 73 2.12 3.24 -39.40
CA ILE A 73 3.26 2.68 -38.68
C ILE A 73 3.03 2.76 -37.17
N ILE A 74 2.55 3.89 -36.64
CA ILE A 74 2.23 4.04 -35.20
C ILE A 74 1.17 3.02 -34.78
N ALA A 75 0.14 2.78 -35.60
CA ALA A 75 -0.90 1.80 -35.28
C ALA A 75 -0.36 0.37 -35.19
N VAL A 76 0.57 -0.03 -36.07
CA VAL A 76 1.21 -1.35 -35.98
C VAL A 76 2.09 -1.43 -34.73
N LEU A 77 2.92 -0.43 -34.47
CA LEU A 77 3.83 -0.43 -33.31
C LEU A 77 3.06 -0.40 -31.99
N SER A 78 1.95 0.32 -31.89
CA SER A 78 1.17 0.42 -30.64
C SER A 78 0.61 -0.93 -30.21
N THR A 79 0.15 -1.77 -31.13
CA THR A 79 -0.38 -3.11 -30.80
C THR A 79 0.67 -4.03 -30.17
N LEU A 80 1.91 -3.98 -30.64
CA LEU A 80 3.03 -4.76 -30.09
C LEU A 80 3.40 -4.27 -28.68
N VAL A 81 3.45 -2.95 -28.49
CA VAL A 81 3.76 -2.33 -27.21
C VAL A 81 2.72 -2.69 -26.16
N THR A 82 1.43 -2.67 -26.48
CA THR A 82 0.36 -3.01 -25.52
C THR A 82 0.53 -4.43 -24.95
N LYS A 83 0.88 -5.42 -25.78
CA LYS A 83 1.10 -6.80 -25.30
C LYS A 83 2.33 -6.92 -24.39
N MET A 84 3.40 -6.20 -24.71
CA MET A 84 4.60 -6.17 -23.86
C MET A 84 4.32 -5.52 -22.51
N ILE A 85 3.56 -4.42 -22.48
CA ILE A 85 3.17 -3.75 -21.23
C ILE A 85 2.34 -4.69 -20.36
N GLN A 86 1.34 -5.38 -20.92
CA GLN A 86 0.51 -6.32 -20.16
C GLN A 86 1.34 -7.45 -19.51
N GLN A 87 2.34 -7.98 -20.22
CA GLN A 87 3.23 -9.00 -19.65
C GLN A 87 4.17 -8.43 -18.58
N ALA A 88 4.67 -7.20 -18.77
CA ALA A 88 5.53 -6.53 -17.81
C ALA A 88 4.77 -6.19 -16.52
N MET A 89 3.52 -5.71 -16.63
CA MET A 89 2.65 -5.45 -15.49
C MET A 89 2.38 -6.73 -14.70
N ARG A 90 2.02 -7.82 -15.37
CA ARG A 90 1.80 -9.12 -14.70
C ARG A 90 3.03 -9.57 -13.90
N LYS A 91 4.22 -9.50 -14.49
CA LYS A 91 5.46 -9.83 -13.79
C LYS A 91 5.75 -8.89 -12.62
N ALA A 92 5.35 -7.62 -12.73
CA ALA A 92 5.50 -6.66 -11.64
C ALA A 92 4.54 -6.96 -10.48
N GLU A 93 3.29 -7.34 -10.77
CA GLU A 93 2.30 -7.79 -9.79
C GLU A 93 2.81 -9.05 -9.05
N GLU A 94 3.22 -10.09 -9.79
CA GLU A 94 3.81 -11.32 -9.22
C GLU A 94 5.04 -11.01 -8.34
N ALA A 95 5.93 -10.13 -8.82
CA ALA A 95 7.11 -9.73 -8.06
C ALA A 95 6.76 -8.92 -6.80
N GLN A 96 5.73 -8.07 -6.87
CA GLN A 96 5.25 -7.31 -5.72
C GLN A 96 4.70 -8.26 -4.66
N ALA A 97 3.84 -9.21 -5.05
CA ALA A 97 3.28 -10.18 -4.12
C ALA A 97 4.37 -11.03 -3.43
N ALA A 98 5.34 -11.51 -4.20
CA ALA A 98 6.48 -12.24 -3.65
C ALA A 98 7.33 -11.39 -2.67
N ASN A 99 7.50 -10.10 -2.94
CA ASN A 99 8.23 -9.18 -2.06
C ASN A 99 7.45 -8.89 -0.76
N ASP A 100 6.13 -8.74 -0.84
CA ASP A 100 5.26 -8.55 0.31
C ASP A 100 5.33 -9.78 1.23
N ILE A 101 5.18 -10.99 0.68
CA ILE A 101 5.28 -12.25 1.43
C ILE A 101 6.65 -12.40 2.08
N SER A 102 7.72 -12.06 1.35
CA SER A 102 9.09 -12.08 1.90
C SER A 102 9.25 -11.11 3.09
N SER A 103 8.67 -9.91 2.98
CA SER A 103 8.72 -8.90 4.04
C SER A 103 7.92 -9.33 5.27
N LEU A 104 6.70 -9.83 5.07
CA LEU A 104 5.84 -10.39 6.12
C LEU A 104 6.51 -11.59 6.81
N LYS A 105 7.12 -12.51 6.03
CA LYS A 105 7.89 -13.64 6.55
C LYS A 105 9.03 -13.17 7.46
N ASN A 106 9.82 -12.19 7.03
CA ASN A 106 10.90 -11.67 7.86
C ASN A 106 10.39 -11.08 9.17
N ALA A 107 9.27 -10.35 9.13
CA ALA A 107 8.63 -9.78 10.32
C ALA A 107 8.11 -10.87 11.27
N LEU A 108 7.48 -11.93 10.74
CA LEU A 108 7.02 -13.08 11.51
C LEU A 108 8.16 -13.82 12.20
N GLU A 109 9.30 -14.02 11.52
CA GLU A 109 10.48 -14.64 12.11
C GLU A 109 11.09 -13.77 13.22
N MET A 110 11.10 -12.44 13.05
CA MET A 110 11.53 -11.51 14.10
C MET A 110 10.59 -11.54 15.30
N TYR A 111 9.28 -11.53 15.06
CA TYR A 111 8.27 -11.65 16.11
C TYR A 111 8.42 -12.97 16.89
N ASN A 112 8.52 -14.11 16.20
CA ASN A 112 8.68 -15.42 16.84
C ASN A 112 10.03 -15.56 17.56
N ARG A 113 11.08 -14.83 17.15
CA ARG A 113 12.34 -14.76 17.91
C ARG A 113 12.16 -14.05 19.25
N ASP A 114 11.35 -13.00 19.28
CA ASP A 114 11.16 -12.15 20.47
C ASP A 114 10.09 -12.72 21.43
N GLU A 115 8.98 -13.22 20.88
CA GLU A 115 7.84 -13.74 21.65
C GLU A 115 7.85 -15.27 21.81
N GLY A 116 8.65 -15.98 21.01
CA GLY A 116 8.75 -17.44 21.05
C GLY A 116 7.58 -18.19 20.41
N VAL A 117 6.62 -17.47 19.84
CA VAL A 117 5.41 -17.96 19.18
C VAL A 117 5.11 -17.12 17.95
N TYR A 118 4.41 -17.68 16.97
CA TYR A 118 3.86 -16.89 15.87
C TYR A 118 2.59 -16.15 16.32
N PRO A 119 2.25 -15.01 15.69
CA PRO A 119 0.98 -14.35 15.91
C PRO A 119 -0.21 -15.30 15.73
N GLY A 120 -1.28 -15.08 16.49
CA GLY A 120 -2.48 -15.90 16.38
C GLY A 120 -2.47 -17.24 17.12
N TRP A 121 -1.36 -17.64 17.77
CA TRP A 121 -1.24 -18.92 18.49
C TRP A 121 -2.35 -19.22 19.51
N ASN A 122 -3.02 -18.18 20.03
CA ASN A 122 -4.10 -18.26 21.01
C ASN A 122 -5.51 -18.12 20.39
N LEU A 123 -5.61 -18.00 19.07
CA LEU A 123 -6.89 -17.87 18.37
C LEU A 123 -7.64 -19.20 18.40
N GLN A 124 -8.93 -19.11 18.66
CA GLN A 124 -9.84 -20.23 18.52
C GLN A 124 -10.25 -20.30 17.05
N VAL A 125 -9.40 -20.94 16.26
CA VAL A 125 -9.74 -21.36 14.89
C VAL A 125 -10.94 -22.30 14.95
N GLY A 126 -12.03 -21.90 14.31
CA GLY A 126 -13.19 -22.75 14.07
C GLY A 126 -12.90 -23.71 12.93
N ASP A 127 -13.45 -23.41 11.76
CA ASP A 127 -13.08 -24.09 10.52
C ASP A 127 -11.77 -23.49 9.96
N PRO A 128 -10.69 -24.27 9.77
CA PRO A 128 -9.45 -23.79 9.17
C PRO A 128 -9.57 -23.36 7.70
N GLU A 129 -10.69 -23.71 7.03
CA GLU A 129 -10.99 -23.35 5.64
C GLU A 129 -11.33 -21.87 5.48
N ASP A 130 -12.25 -21.39 6.30
CA ASP A 130 -12.76 -20.02 6.25
C ASP A 130 -11.95 -19.05 7.13
N PHE A 131 -11.00 -19.57 7.90
CA PHE A 131 -10.25 -18.78 8.86
C PHE A 131 -9.06 -18.06 8.21
N ASN A 132 -9.10 -16.72 8.25
CA ASN A 132 -7.95 -15.88 7.97
C ASN A 132 -7.43 -15.22 9.26
N GLY A 133 -6.27 -15.66 9.74
CA GLY A 133 -5.60 -15.09 10.92
C GLY A 133 -4.88 -13.76 10.65
N PHE A 134 -4.95 -13.22 9.43
CA PHE A 134 -4.20 -12.03 9.03
C PHE A 134 -4.48 -10.80 9.91
N PRO A 135 -5.73 -10.45 10.29
CA PRO A 135 -5.98 -9.28 11.13
C PRO A 135 -5.26 -9.37 12.48
N ALA A 136 -5.32 -10.54 13.12
CA ALA A 136 -4.60 -10.77 14.36
C ALA A 136 -3.08 -10.75 14.15
N MET A 137 -2.59 -11.33 13.05
CA MET A 137 -1.18 -11.25 12.69
C MET A 137 -0.72 -9.80 12.55
N TYR A 138 -1.45 -8.99 11.79
CA TYR A 138 -1.17 -7.58 11.54
C TYR A 138 -1.04 -6.81 12.86
N GLU A 139 -2.02 -6.94 13.78
CA GLU A 139 -1.99 -6.27 15.08
C GLU A 139 -0.75 -6.65 15.92
N ASN A 140 -0.32 -7.91 15.85
CA ASN A 140 0.85 -8.38 16.57
C ASN A 140 2.19 -7.86 15.98
N ILE A 141 2.28 -7.71 14.65
CA ILE A 141 3.53 -7.34 13.97
C ILE A 141 3.67 -5.85 13.67
N ALA A 142 2.57 -5.15 13.41
CA ALA A 142 2.53 -3.74 13.00
C ALA A 142 1.84 -2.84 14.04
N GLY A 143 1.06 -3.43 14.96
CA GLY A 143 0.33 -2.69 15.99
C GLY A 143 1.21 -2.08 17.08
N GLU A 144 0.58 -1.30 17.95
CA GLU A 144 1.29 -0.59 19.02
C GLU A 144 1.92 -1.54 20.05
N ARG A 145 3.01 -1.09 20.68
CA ARG A 145 3.73 -1.86 21.71
C ARG A 145 2.89 -2.03 22.99
N PRO A 146 3.03 -3.14 23.73
CA PRO A 146 2.42 -3.30 25.05
C PRO A 146 2.98 -2.29 26.07
N PRO A 147 2.18 -1.84 27.06
CA PRO A 147 0.82 -2.27 27.38
C PRO A 147 -0.29 -1.51 26.64
N GLN A 148 0.04 -0.51 25.81
CA GLN A 148 -0.97 0.30 25.12
C GLN A 148 -1.59 -0.43 23.92
N GLY A 149 -0.83 -1.27 23.23
CA GLY A 149 -1.30 -2.08 22.10
C GLY A 149 -1.16 -3.59 22.28
N ARG A 150 -1.55 -4.32 21.23
CA ARG A 150 -1.48 -5.79 21.12
C ARG A 150 -0.26 -6.28 20.34
N GLY A 151 0.64 -5.38 19.94
CA GLY A 151 1.88 -5.72 19.24
C GLY A 151 2.85 -6.52 20.10
N GLY A 152 3.87 -7.10 19.47
CA GLY A 152 4.97 -7.72 20.21
C GLY A 152 5.85 -6.70 20.94
N LYS A 153 6.74 -7.19 21.80
CA LYS A 153 7.65 -6.38 22.64
C LYS A 153 8.47 -5.35 21.84
N ASN A 154 8.90 -5.73 20.64
CA ASN A 154 9.69 -4.88 19.75
C ASN A 154 8.92 -4.32 18.54
N SER A 155 7.59 -4.38 18.57
CA SER A 155 6.73 -3.80 17.53
C SER A 155 7.05 -2.31 17.27
N PRO A 156 6.90 -1.80 16.04
CA PRO A 156 6.55 -2.54 14.81
C PRO A 156 7.75 -3.36 14.27
N TYR A 157 7.45 -4.58 13.81
CA TYR A 157 8.37 -5.45 13.08
C TYR A 157 8.33 -5.22 11.57
N ILE A 158 7.27 -4.58 11.08
CA ILE A 158 7.08 -4.20 9.68
C ILE A 158 6.30 -2.88 9.59
N GLU A 159 6.61 -2.11 8.55
CA GLU A 159 5.80 -0.98 8.10
C GLU A 159 5.18 -1.38 6.76
N LEU A 160 3.85 -1.47 6.71
CA LEU A 160 3.11 -1.85 5.51
C LEU A 160 2.59 -0.60 4.81
N ASP A 161 2.44 -0.69 3.48
CA ASP A 161 1.85 0.38 2.70
C ASP A 161 0.37 0.53 3.05
N THR A 162 -0.03 1.72 3.53
CA THR A 162 -1.39 1.97 3.99
C THR A 162 -2.40 1.88 2.84
N ASP A 163 -1.97 2.15 1.61
CA ASP A 163 -2.85 2.10 0.43
C ASP A 163 -3.32 0.66 0.10
N MET A 164 -2.59 -0.35 0.60
CA MET A 164 -2.91 -1.76 0.44
C MET A 164 -3.61 -2.34 1.68
N ILE A 165 -3.73 -1.58 2.77
CA ILE A 165 -4.49 -2.00 3.94
C ILE A 165 -5.94 -1.58 3.73
N VAL A 166 -6.84 -2.55 3.87
CA VAL A 166 -8.28 -2.33 3.76
C VAL A 166 -9.01 -2.86 4.98
N ILE A 167 -10.21 -2.33 5.16
CA ILE A 167 -11.17 -2.79 6.15
C ILE A 167 -12.33 -3.40 5.39
N VAL A 168 -12.76 -4.55 5.87
CA VAL A 168 -14.00 -5.20 5.45
C VAL A 168 -14.97 -5.01 6.60
N ASP A 169 -16.10 -4.38 6.34
CA ASP A 169 -17.10 -4.04 7.35
C ASP A 169 -18.47 -4.46 6.81
N GLU A 170 -19.28 -5.08 7.68
CA GLU A 170 -20.62 -5.59 7.36
C GLU A 170 -21.57 -4.46 6.91
N ASP A 171 -21.29 -3.21 7.30
CA ASP A 171 -22.09 -2.04 6.91
C ASP A 171 -21.84 -1.61 5.45
N PHE A 172 -20.82 -2.15 4.79
CA PHE A 172 -20.53 -1.91 3.38
C PHE A 172 -20.95 -3.14 2.58
N ASP A 173 -21.76 -2.96 1.53
CA ASP A 173 -22.31 -4.02 0.66
C ASP A 173 -21.19 -4.84 -0.06
N ASP A 174 -20.44 -5.66 0.69
CA ASP A 174 -19.21 -6.37 0.27
C ASP A 174 -18.11 -5.46 -0.30
N GLU A 175 -18.11 -4.17 0.06
CA GLU A 175 -17.16 -3.17 -0.41
C GLU A 175 -16.03 -2.94 0.61
N TYR A 176 -14.79 -3.13 0.19
CA TYR A 176 -13.63 -2.82 1.03
C TYR A 176 -13.37 -1.31 1.05
N LYS A 177 -13.00 -0.78 2.22
CA LYS A 177 -12.59 0.60 2.39
C LYS A 177 -11.08 0.67 2.60
N VAL A 178 -10.39 1.49 1.82
CA VAL A 178 -8.98 1.81 2.09
C VAL A 178 -8.88 2.48 3.46
N VAL A 179 -7.95 2.01 4.27
CA VAL A 179 -7.81 2.41 5.67
C VAL A 179 -7.50 3.90 5.79
N GLY A 180 -8.34 4.61 6.54
CA GLY A 180 -8.05 5.97 6.96
C GLY A 180 -7.00 5.98 8.06
N ARG A 181 -6.36 7.14 8.26
CA ARG A 181 -5.38 7.34 9.33
C ARG A 181 -5.92 7.00 10.72
N ASP A 182 -7.19 7.33 10.98
CA ASP A 182 -7.82 7.07 12.28
C ASP A 182 -8.16 5.58 12.46
N ASP A 183 -8.57 4.91 11.37
CA ASP A 183 -8.91 3.48 11.39
C ASP A 183 -7.66 2.59 11.58
N LEU A 184 -6.48 3.05 11.16
CA LEU A 184 -5.21 2.30 11.25
C LEU A 184 -4.82 1.95 12.69
N TYR A 185 -5.24 2.75 13.66
CA TYR A 185 -4.91 2.57 15.08
C TYR A 185 -6.10 2.09 15.92
N ASP A 186 -7.26 1.85 15.30
CA ASP A 186 -8.43 1.35 16.01
C ASP A 186 -8.29 -0.17 16.23
N PRO A 187 -8.19 -0.66 17.48
CA PRO A 187 -8.03 -2.08 17.77
C PRO A 187 -9.30 -2.92 17.54
N ASP A 188 -10.45 -2.27 17.35
CA ASP A 188 -11.75 -2.93 17.15
C ASP A 188 -12.05 -3.15 15.66
N VAL A 189 -11.17 -2.66 14.78
CA VAL A 189 -11.32 -2.74 13.32
C VAL A 189 -10.37 -3.80 12.76
N GLU A 190 -10.93 -4.80 12.07
CA GLU A 190 -10.15 -5.81 11.36
C GLU A 190 -9.52 -5.24 10.09
N LYS A 191 -8.23 -5.53 9.90
CA LYS A 191 -7.43 -4.98 8.82
C LYS A 191 -6.88 -6.12 7.98
N PHE A 192 -7.09 -6.02 6.69
CA PHE A 192 -6.55 -6.94 5.70
C PHE A 192 -5.51 -6.22 4.86
N TYR A 193 -4.47 -6.93 4.44
CA TYR A 193 -3.52 -6.42 3.47
C TYR A 193 -3.85 -7.08 2.13
N PHE A 194 -4.06 -6.27 1.10
CA PHE A 194 -4.40 -6.75 -0.23
C PHE A 194 -3.15 -6.99 -1.05
N ASP A 195 -3.22 -7.99 -1.92
CA ASP A 195 -2.25 -8.22 -2.97
C ASP A 195 -2.54 -7.32 -4.19
N PRO A 196 -1.69 -7.34 -5.24
CA PRO A 196 -1.90 -6.52 -6.44
C PRO A 196 -3.20 -6.82 -7.21
N TRP A 197 -3.84 -7.96 -6.97
CA TRP A 197 -5.09 -8.39 -7.59
C TRP A 197 -6.32 -8.08 -6.72
N LYS A 198 -6.11 -7.43 -5.56
CA LYS A 198 -7.14 -7.03 -4.60
C LYS A 198 -7.76 -8.21 -3.85
N SER A 199 -7.01 -9.28 -3.70
CA SER A 199 -7.34 -10.38 -2.80
C SER A 199 -6.58 -10.18 -1.49
N PRO A 200 -7.20 -10.45 -0.33
CA PRO A 200 -6.49 -10.37 0.93
C PRO A 200 -5.41 -11.46 0.99
N TYR A 201 -4.24 -11.12 1.53
CA TYR A 201 -3.29 -12.16 1.95
C TYR A 201 -3.92 -13.02 3.03
N ILE A 202 -3.63 -14.31 2.95
CA ILE A 202 -4.18 -15.30 3.87
C ILE A 202 -3.06 -15.78 4.78
N TYR A 203 -3.32 -15.75 6.08
CA TYR A 203 -2.39 -16.21 7.11
C TYR A 203 -3.05 -17.27 7.98
N ARG A 204 -2.35 -18.38 8.18
CA ARG A 204 -2.76 -19.43 9.12
C ARG A 204 -1.56 -19.92 9.91
N GLU A 205 -1.72 -20.03 11.21
CA GLU A 205 -0.67 -20.48 12.12
C GLU A 205 -0.92 -21.91 12.62
N ASN A 206 0.17 -22.65 12.84
CA ASN A 206 0.09 -23.96 13.45
C ASN A 206 0.25 -23.85 14.98
N LYS A 207 -0.73 -24.37 15.72
CA LYS A 207 -0.67 -24.46 17.19
C LYS A 207 0.49 -25.35 17.68
N SER A 208 0.89 -26.35 16.89
CA SER A 208 1.94 -27.30 17.21
C SER A 208 3.20 -27.07 16.38
N LYS A 209 4.32 -26.75 17.05
CA LYS A 209 5.64 -26.69 16.38
C LYS A 209 6.20 -28.08 16.00
N ARG A 210 5.56 -29.17 16.43
CA ARG A 210 6.08 -30.55 16.29
C ARG A 210 5.31 -31.37 15.27
N VAL A 211 4.03 -31.06 15.08
CA VAL A 211 3.11 -31.79 14.21
C VAL A 211 2.63 -30.83 13.14
N LYS A 212 2.68 -31.27 11.89
CA LYS A 212 2.06 -30.57 10.78
C LYS A 212 0.57 -30.92 10.78
N GLU A 213 -0.31 -29.94 10.68
CA GLU A 213 -1.74 -30.19 10.49
C GLU A 213 -2.04 -30.61 9.03
N ASP A 214 -3.13 -31.34 8.82
CA ASP A 214 -3.46 -31.91 7.50
C ASP A 214 -3.78 -30.84 6.45
N TRP A 215 -4.34 -29.70 6.89
CA TRP A 215 -4.68 -28.55 6.05
C TRP A 215 -3.48 -27.67 5.67
N MET A 216 -2.30 -27.92 6.24
CA MET A 216 -1.10 -27.15 5.90
C MET A 216 -0.44 -27.67 4.62
N ILE A 217 0.19 -26.80 3.84
CA ILE A 217 0.95 -27.22 2.66
C ILE A 217 2.28 -27.83 3.09
N ARG A 218 3.04 -27.15 3.95
CA ARG A 218 4.36 -27.60 4.42
C ARG A 218 4.40 -27.74 5.94
N ARG A 219 5.48 -28.36 6.45
CA ARG A 219 5.80 -28.31 7.89
C ARG A 219 6.48 -26.98 8.21
N SER A 220 5.79 -25.90 7.91
CA SER A 220 6.06 -24.53 8.33
C SER A 220 5.36 -24.31 9.69
N GLY A 221 5.81 -23.35 10.49
CA GLY A 221 5.06 -22.97 11.70
C GLY A 221 3.77 -22.20 11.40
N TYR A 222 3.60 -21.79 10.14
CA TYR A 222 2.50 -20.99 9.60
C TYR A 222 2.50 -21.10 8.07
N ASP A 223 1.34 -20.90 7.45
CA ASP A 223 1.18 -20.73 6.01
C ASP A 223 0.78 -19.26 5.75
N LEU A 224 1.42 -18.66 4.74
CA LEU A 224 1.18 -17.29 4.29
C LEU A 224 1.22 -17.28 2.77
N TRP A 225 0.13 -16.83 2.14
CA TRP A 225 0.04 -16.78 0.68
C TRP A 225 -0.93 -15.70 0.18
N SER A 226 -0.80 -15.38 -1.11
CA SER A 226 -1.77 -14.64 -1.92
C SER A 226 -2.45 -15.63 -2.85
N ALA A 227 -3.76 -15.41 -3.07
CA ALA A 227 -4.61 -16.20 -3.95
C ALA A 227 -4.38 -15.94 -5.45
N GLY A 228 -3.30 -15.21 -5.79
CA GLY A 228 -2.98 -14.94 -7.18
C GLY A 228 -4.03 -14.10 -7.91
N ARG A 229 -4.11 -14.32 -9.22
CA ARG A 229 -4.85 -13.48 -10.15
C ARG A 229 -6.30 -13.94 -10.33
N ASP A 230 -6.56 -15.22 -10.19
CA ASP A 230 -7.93 -15.76 -10.22
C ASP A 230 -8.67 -15.47 -8.91
N GLY A 231 -7.93 -15.25 -7.82
CA GLY A 231 -8.49 -15.01 -6.49
C GLY A 231 -9.13 -16.26 -5.90
N GLU A 232 -8.85 -17.44 -6.45
CA GLU A 232 -9.38 -18.71 -6.00
C GLU A 232 -8.42 -19.29 -4.94
N ASN A 233 -8.95 -19.65 -3.76
CA ASN A 233 -8.13 -20.14 -2.65
C ASN A 233 -7.89 -21.65 -2.78
N GLU A 234 -6.97 -22.03 -3.67
CA GLU A 234 -6.68 -23.45 -3.98
C GLU A 234 -5.56 -24.04 -3.10
N ALA A 235 -4.76 -23.19 -2.45
CA ALA A 235 -3.77 -23.56 -1.43
C ALA A 235 -4.32 -24.39 -0.26
N CYS A 236 -5.65 -24.41 -0.07
CA CYS A 236 -6.32 -25.20 0.94
C CYS A 236 -6.78 -26.53 0.32
N PHE A 237 -6.20 -27.66 0.75
CA PHE A 237 -6.58 -29.06 0.43
C PHE A 237 -5.76 -29.88 -0.56
N GLY A 238 -4.45 -29.74 -0.49
CA GLY A 238 -3.58 -30.87 -0.76
C GLY A 238 -2.52 -30.57 -1.79
N ILE A 239 -1.69 -31.58 -1.99
CA ILE A 239 -0.64 -31.57 -3.00
C ILE A 239 -1.33 -31.31 -4.34
N PRO A 240 -0.87 -30.36 -5.18
CA PRO A 240 -1.44 -30.15 -6.50
C PRO A 240 -1.70 -31.48 -7.17
N GLU A 241 -2.93 -31.68 -7.68
CA GLU A 241 -3.18 -32.82 -8.55
C GLU A 241 -2.15 -32.80 -9.68
N GLU A 242 -1.66 -33.97 -10.12
CA GLU A 242 -0.60 -34.05 -11.13
C GLU A 242 -1.00 -33.29 -12.40
N GLY A 243 -0.48 -32.07 -12.57
CA GLY A 243 -0.73 -31.21 -13.73
C GLY A 243 -1.44 -29.89 -13.45
N GLU A 244 -1.87 -29.61 -12.22
CA GLU A 244 -2.41 -28.30 -11.83
C GLU A 244 -1.26 -27.37 -11.40
N GLU A 245 -1.12 -26.26 -12.14
CA GLU A 245 -0.17 -25.18 -11.84
C GLU A 245 -0.96 -24.07 -11.14
N TYR A 246 -0.97 -24.09 -9.81
CA TYR A 246 -1.56 -23.01 -9.01
C TYR A 246 -0.75 -21.72 -9.21
N ASP A 247 -1.44 -20.60 -9.42
CA ASP A 247 -0.82 -19.28 -9.53
C ASP A 247 -0.62 -18.60 -8.16
N ASP A 248 -1.10 -19.25 -7.08
CA ASP A 248 -0.87 -18.86 -5.71
C ASP A 248 0.61 -18.57 -5.46
N ILE A 249 0.89 -17.52 -4.67
CA ILE A 249 2.24 -17.13 -4.28
C ILE A 249 2.31 -17.19 -2.78
N GLY A 250 3.23 -17.97 -2.21
CA GLY A 250 3.32 -18.12 -0.77
C GLY A 250 4.69 -18.51 -0.25
N ASN A 251 4.74 -18.82 1.03
CA ASN A 251 5.96 -18.99 1.80
C ASN A 251 6.63 -20.38 1.66
N TRP A 252 6.17 -21.22 0.72
CA TRP A 252 6.55 -22.64 0.60
C TRP A 252 7.98 -22.88 0.11
#